data_AF-A0A2M7A2W3-F1
#
_entry.id   AF-A0A2M7A2W3-F1
#
_cell.length_a   1.000
_cell.length_b   1.000
_cell.length_c   1.000
_cell.angle_alpha   90.00
_cell.angle_beta   90.00
_cell.angle_gamma   90.00
#
_symmetry.space_group_name_H-M   'P 1'
#
loop_
_entity.id
_entity.type
_entity.pdbx_description
1 polymer ?
#
loop_
_entity_poly.entity_id
_entity_poly.type
_entity_poly.pdbx_seq_one_letter_code
_entity_poly.pdbx_strand_id
1 'polypeptide(L)'
;MRQSWTDSHLEQRNLTTRSLAVSQAITSDLVFEWLRENVQGFADAGFESVQELEDALLMGEVHRFSYPVSAPPQRTRVIRDGHSVKVPKPTLVIDSREREGYRFDRLSKWIAGTVTNALPVGDYSVEEMEHEIAIERKSFSDAITSVMPPVRPRFLKACEKLSRLPRKAIVIEASLTDLKSGPYTVVQSHAHPNAVVGSYLAIQERWNIPVIFADSHELAEEWTAHVLTKYHLLRWLEDNGCGRWFVDGDI
;
A
#
# COMPACT_ATOMS: atom_id res chain seq x y z
N MET A 1 8.04 48.85 -10.50
CA MET A 1 9.23 48.03 -10.21
C MET A 1 8.75 46.60 -9.96
N ARG A 2 8.93 45.68 -10.92
CA ARG A 2 8.60 44.26 -10.72
C ARG A 2 9.76 43.64 -9.93
N GLN A 3 9.50 43.17 -8.71
CA GLN A 3 10.46 42.35 -7.99
C GLN A 3 10.57 41.01 -8.71
N SER A 4 11.78 40.68 -9.18
CA SER A 4 12.09 39.35 -9.69
C SER A 4 12.17 38.39 -8.51
N TRP A 5 11.24 37.44 -8.45
CA TRP A 5 11.25 36.39 -7.45
C TRP A 5 12.35 35.36 -7.74
N THR A 6 13.11 34.96 -6.73
CA THR A 6 14.13 33.90 -6.83
C THR A 6 13.48 32.52 -6.81
N ASP A 7 14.10 31.53 -7.48
CA ASP A 7 13.63 30.14 -7.61
C ASP A 7 13.25 29.49 -6.26
N SER A 8 13.93 29.87 -5.17
CA SER A 8 13.67 29.39 -3.81
C SER A 8 12.27 29.76 -3.27
N HIS A 9 11.72 30.89 -3.67
CA HIS A 9 10.40 31.35 -3.21
C HIS A 9 9.27 30.61 -3.93
N LEU A 10 9.48 30.29 -5.22
CA LEU A 10 8.56 29.45 -6.01
C LEU A 10 8.54 28.01 -5.47
N GLU A 11 9.70 27.48 -5.08
CA GLU A 11 9.84 26.14 -4.52
C GLU A 11 9.12 25.98 -3.17
N GLN A 12 9.25 26.97 -2.27
CA GLN A 12 8.52 26.97 -0.99
C GLN A 12 7.01 27.07 -1.16
N ARG A 13 6.53 27.90 -2.10
CA ARG A 13 5.09 27.99 -2.41
C ARG A 13 4.54 26.67 -2.96
N ASN A 14 5.27 26.02 -3.85
CA ASN A 14 4.88 24.72 -4.41
C ASN A 14 4.81 23.61 -3.35
N LEU A 15 5.69 23.64 -2.34
CA LEU A 15 5.67 22.70 -1.22
C LEU A 15 4.46 22.91 -0.31
N THR A 16 4.11 24.16 0.01
CA THR A 16 2.95 24.48 0.84
C THR A 16 1.63 24.08 0.17
N THR A 17 1.48 24.37 -1.13
CA THR A 17 0.30 23.98 -1.91
C THR A 17 0.17 22.46 -2.02
N ARG A 18 1.28 21.74 -2.24
CA ARG A 18 1.29 20.27 -2.23
C ARG A 18 0.92 19.69 -0.87
N SER A 19 1.42 20.26 0.22
CA SER A 19 1.09 19.86 1.59
C SER A 19 -0.41 20.02 1.90
N LEU A 20 -1.01 21.14 1.45
CA LEU A 20 -2.46 21.37 1.61
C LEU A 20 -3.30 20.36 0.80
N ALA A 21 -2.94 20.10 -0.45
CA ALA A 21 -3.67 19.16 -1.32
C ALA A 21 -3.59 17.71 -0.81
N VAL A 22 -2.41 17.29 -0.36
CA VAL A 22 -2.16 15.93 0.15
C VAL A 22 -2.79 15.71 1.52
N SER A 23 -2.77 16.70 2.42
CA SER A 23 -3.30 16.54 3.78
C SER A 23 -4.83 16.45 3.87
N GLN A 24 -5.55 16.87 2.83
CA GLN A 24 -7.02 16.97 2.85
C GLN A 24 -7.72 16.05 1.83
N ALA A 25 -6.97 15.23 1.07
CA ALA A 25 -7.52 14.33 0.04
C ALA A 25 -8.42 15.06 -0.98
N ILE A 26 -8.03 16.27 -1.37
CA ILE A 26 -8.83 17.14 -2.24
C ILE A 26 -8.32 16.99 -3.68
N THR A 27 -9.18 16.57 -4.61
CA THR A 27 -8.89 16.61 -6.04
C THR A 27 -8.71 18.06 -6.50
N SER A 28 -8.00 18.30 -7.61
CA SER A 28 -7.77 19.66 -8.15
C SER A 28 -9.04 20.52 -8.17
N ASP A 29 -10.18 19.90 -8.50
CA ASP A 29 -11.47 20.57 -8.68
C ASP A 29 -12.09 21.05 -7.35
N LEU A 30 -11.86 20.34 -6.24
CA LEU A 30 -12.35 20.74 -4.91
C LEU A 30 -11.43 21.76 -4.23
N VAL A 31 -10.15 21.85 -4.64
CA VAL A 31 -9.24 22.91 -4.18
C VAL A 31 -9.74 24.28 -4.67
N PHE A 32 -10.29 24.34 -5.89
CA PHE A 32 -10.90 25.55 -6.45
C PHE A 32 -12.12 26.02 -5.67
N GLU A 33 -13.06 25.12 -5.34
CA GLU A 33 -14.26 25.44 -4.56
C GLU A 33 -13.89 25.99 -3.17
N TRP A 34 -12.98 25.31 -2.48
CA TRP A 34 -12.56 25.70 -1.13
C TRP A 34 -11.79 27.02 -1.10
N LEU A 35 -10.83 27.22 -2.01
CA LEU A 35 -10.07 28.47 -2.09
C LEU A 35 -10.99 29.64 -2.44
N ARG A 36 -11.90 29.47 -3.41
CA ARG A 36 -12.88 30.48 -3.81
C ARG A 36 -13.74 30.97 -2.63
N GLU A 37 -14.07 30.09 -1.70
CA GLU A 37 -14.84 30.43 -0.49
C GLU A 37 -14.00 31.03 0.64
N ASN A 38 -12.68 30.84 0.63
CA ASN A 38 -11.76 31.26 1.70
C ASN A 38 -10.74 32.29 1.20
N VAL A 39 -11.25 33.49 0.85
CA VAL A 39 -10.51 34.63 0.25
C VAL A 39 -9.22 35.00 1.01
N GLN A 40 -9.18 34.81 2.33
CA GLN A 40 -8.00 35.10 3.16
C GLN A 40 -6.80 34.18 2.85
N GLY A 41 -7.04 32.93 2.43
CA GLY A 41 -5.98 31.95 2.16
C GLY A 41 -5.18 32.22 0.89
N PHE A 42 -5.70 33.02 -0.06
CA PHE A 42 -5.00 33.38 -1.30
C PHE A 42 -3.76 34.24 -1.02
N ALA A 43 -3.88 35.21 -0.11
CA ALA A 43 -2.80 36.13 0.24
C ALA A 43 -1.66 35.41 0.96
N ASP A 44 -1.99 34.46 1.85
CA ASP A 44 -1.01 33.66 2.59
C ASP A 44 -0.25 32.68 1.67
N ALA A 45 -0.90 32.22 0.59
CA ALA A 45 -0.28 31.39 -0.45
C ALA A 45 0.49 32.21 -1.52
N GLY A 46 0.45 33.55 -1.42
CA GLY A 46 1.18 34.48 -2.28
C GLY A 46 0.60 34.69 -3.68
N PHE A 47 -0.64 34.27 -3.93
CA PHE A 47 -1.31 34.50 -5.21
C PHE A 47 -2.11 35.80 -5.16
N GLU A 48 -1.95 36.67 -6.15
CA GLU A 48 -2.62 37.96 -6.22
C GLU A 48 -4.03 37.85 -6.81
N SER A 49 -4.36 36.73 -7.48
CA SER A 49 -5.70 36.46 -8.00
C SER A 49 -5.99 34.98 -8.28
N VAL A 50 -7.27 34.64 -8.45
CA VAL A 50 -7.73 33.32 -8.93
C VAL A 50 -7.17 33.02 -10.33
N GLN A 51 -7.12 34.02 -11.21
CA GLN A 51 -6.56 33.87 -12.56
C GLN A 51 -5.07 33.54 -12.53
N GLU A 52 -4.30 34.14 -11.61
CA GLU A 52 -2.87 33.82 -11.45
C GLU A 52 -2.66 32.40 -10.91
N LEU A 53 -3.54 31.92 -10.03
CA LEU A 53 -3.53 30.53 -9.57
C LEU A 53 -3.92 29.57 -10.71
N GLU A 54 -4.95 29.89 -11.48
CA GLU A 54 -5.36 29.12 -12.67
C GLU A 54 -4.22 29.06 -13.69
N ASP A 55 -3.62 30.20 -14.01
CA ASP A 55 -2.49 30.30 -14.92
C ASP A 55 -1.27 29.56 -14.33
N ALA A 56 -1.01 29.59 -13.03
CA ALA A 56 0.06 28.83 -12.41
C ALA A 56 -0.20 27.31 -12.38
N LEU A 57 -1.45 26.87 -12.25
CA LEU A 57 -1.86 25.46 -12.35
C LEU A 57 -1.89 24.97 -13.80
N LEU A 58 -2.12 25.86 -14.77
CA LEU A 58 -2.14 25.58 -16.21
C LEU A 58 -0.74 25.67 -16.85
N MET A 59 0.09 26.64 -16.44
CA MET A 59 1.46 26.89 -16.93
C MET A 59 2.52 26.16 -16.11
N GLY A 60 2.26 25.94 -14.82
CA GLY A 60 3.00 24.95 -14.07
C GLY A 60 2.73 23.63 -14.74
N GLU A 61 3.77 22.98 -15.26
CA GLU A 61 3.73 21.54 -15.52
C GLU A 61 3.41 20.87 -14.17
N VAL A 62 2.12 20.82 -13.80
CA VAL A 62 1.63 19.96 -12.74
C VAL A 62 1.93 18.59 -13.28
N HIS A 63 3.09 18.07 -12.87
CA HIS A 63 3.58 16.75 -13.20
C HIS A 63 2.37 15.83 -13.30
N ARG A 64 2.10 15.31 -14.52
CA ARG A 64 1.05 14.35 -14.82
C ARG A 64 1.31 12.99 -14.17
N PHE A 65 1.68 12.98 -12.90
CA PHE A 65 1.66 11.80 -12.07
C PHE A 65 0.27 11.75 -11.44
N SER A 66 -0.53 10.78 -11.88
CA SER A 66 -1.66 10.35 -11.07
C SER A 66 -1.09 9.77 -9.77
N TYR A 67 -1.65 10.17 -8.63
CA TYR A 67 -1.31 9.58 -7.35
C TYR A 67 -2.47 8.69 -6.88
N PRO A 68 -2.18 7.49 -6.34
CA PRO A 68 -0.87 6.85 -6.33
C PRO A 68 -0.36 6.56 -7.77
N VAL A 69 0.96 6.58 -7.94
CA VAL A 69 1.57 6.25 -9.24
C VAL A 69 1.36 4.78 -9.57
N SER A 70 1.26 4.45 -10.86
CA SER A 70 1.12 3.07 -11.30
C SER A 70 2.30 2.20 -10.85
N ALA A 71 2.00 0.93 -10.56
CA ALA A 71 2.99 -0.10 -10.27
C ALA A 71 4.15 -0.10 -11.29
N PRO A 72 5.40 -0.38 -10.86
CA PRO A 72 6.51 -0.46 -11.80
C PRO A 72 6.25 -1.54 -12.86
N PRO A 73 6.63 -1.30 -14.13
CA PRO A 73 6.26 -2.20 -15.22
C PRO A 73 6.95 -3.57 -15.14
N GLN A 74 7.98 -3.71 -14.31
CA GLN A 74 8.76 -4.93 -14.12
C GLN A 74 8.96 -5.16 -12.62
N ARG A 75 9.04 -6.43 -12.23
CA ARG A 75 9.44 -6.80 -10.87
C ARG A 75 10.93 -6.52 -10.62
N THR A 76 11.33 -6.62 -9.36
CA THR A 76 12.74 -6.52 -8.93
C THR A 76 13.65 -7.38 -9.80
N ARG A 77 14.67 -6.74 -10.39
CA ARG A 77 15.80 -7.41 -11.03
C ARG A 77 16.86 -7.67 -9.97
N VAL A 78 17.62 -8.73 -10.14
CA VAL A 78 18.75 -9.03 -9.26
C VAL A 78 20.02 -9.19 -10.07
N ILE A 79 21.12 -8.72 -9.50
CA ILE A 79 22.45 -8.67 -10.09
C ILE A 79 23.39 -9.53 -9.27
N ARG A 80 24.12 -10.44 -9.93
CA ARG A 80 25.21 -11.22 -9.32
C ARG A 80 26.43 -11.09 -10.20
N ASP A 81 27.58 -10.82 -9.58
CA ASP A 81 28.86 -10.65 -10.26
C ASP A 81 28.79 -9.68 -11.46
N GLY A 82 28.05 -8.56 -11.29
CA GLY A 82 27.86 -7.54 -12.32
C GLY A 82 26.85 -7.89 -13.43
N HIS A 83 26.20 -9.05 -13.37
CA HIS A 83 25.27 -9.51 -14.40
C HIS A 83 23.85 -9.73 -13.85
N SER A 84 22.85 -9.39 -14.68
CA SER A 84 21.45 -9.65 -14.34
C SER A 84 21.15 -11.15 -14.33
N VAL A 85 20.63 -11.65 -13.21
CA VAL A 85 20.24 -13.05 -13.05
C VAL A 85 18.79 -13.23 -13.50
N LYS A 86 18.58 -14.13 -14.45
CA LYS A 86 17.24 -14.47 -14.94
C LYS A 86 16.55 -15.47 -14.01
N VAL A 87 15.77 -14.94 -13.09
CA VAL A 87 14.90 -15.74 -12.22
C VAL A 87 13.56 -16.03 -12.93
N PRO A 88 12.98 -17.24 -12.84
CA PRO A 88 11.62 -17.53 -13.32
C PRO A 88 10.55 -16.71 -12.58
N LYS A 89 9.38 -16.53 -13.20
CA LYS A 89 8.24 -15.88 -12.52
C LYS A 89 7.49 -16.87 -11.63
N PRO A 90 7.06 -16.47 -10.41
CA PRO A 90 6.26 -17.35 -9.57
C PRO A 90 4.85 -17.49 -10.11
N THR A 91 4.25 -18.65 -9.87
CA THR A 91 2.79 -18.81 -9.82
C THR A 91 2.33 -18.42 -8.41
N LEU A 92 1.33 -17.54 -8.31
CA LEU A 92 0.74 -17.19 -7.01
C LEU A 92 -0.46 -18.09 -6.70
N VAL A 93 -0.57 -18.53 -5.45
CA VAL A 93 -1.71 -19.31 -4.98
C VAL A 93 -2.69 -18.40 -4.28
N ILE A 94 -3.94 -18.42 -4.69
CA ILE A 94 -5.06 -17.71 -4.06
C ILE A 94 -5.88 -18.74 -3.28
N ASP A 95 -6.18 -18.45 -2.02
CA ASP A 95 -7.00 -19.31 -1.22
C ASP A 95 -8.40 -19.49 -1.83
N SER A 96 -8.86 -20.73 -1.95
CA SER A 96 -10.17 -21.05 -2.55
C SER A 96 -11.39 -20.45 -1.82
N ARG A 97 -11.24 -19.97 -0.58
CA ARG A 97 -12.30 -19.33 0.19
C ARG A 97 -12.32 -17.81 -0.03
N GLU A 98 -11.29 -17.24 -0.65
CA GLU A 98 -11.16 -15.82 -0.95
C GLU A 98 -11.97 -15.46 -2.21
N ARG A 99 -13.09 -14.76 -2.04
CA ARG A 99 -14.04 -14.47 -3.13
C ARG A 99 -13.85 -13.11 -3.78
N GLU A 100 -13.51 -12.11 -2.98
CA GLU A 100 -13.35 -10.70 -3.41
C GLU A 100 -11.88 -10.28 -3.30
N GLY A 101 -11.00 -11.23 -3.59
CA GLY A 101 -9.57 -11.07 -3.45
C GLY A 101 -8.87 -10.52 -4.69
N TYR A 102 -7.55 -10.48 -4.58
CA TYR A 102 -6.65 -10.03 -5.64
C TYR A 102 -6.63 -11.01 -6.80
N ARG A 103 -6.66 -10.44 -8.01
CA ARG A 103 -6.58 -11.21 -9.25
C ARG A 103 -5.17 -11.16 -9.85
N PHE A 104 -4.40 -10.13 -9.49
CA PHE A 104 -3.06 -9.82 -9.98
C PHE A 104 -2.97 -9.56 -11.49
N ASP A 105 -4.11 -9.31 -12.15
CA ASP A 105 -4.20 -9.13 -13.61
C ASP A 105 -3.34 -7.95 -14.09
N ARG A 106 -3.33 -6.83 -13.34
CA ARG A 106 -2.51 -5.65 -13.64
C ARG A 106 -1.01 -5.84 -13.40
N LEU A 107 -0.62 -6.95 -12.76
CA LEU A 107 0.76 -7.29 -12.41
C LEU A 107 1.26 -8.53 -13.18
N SER A 108 0.62 -8.88 -14.30
CA SER A 108 0.98 -10.02 -15.17
C SER A 108 2.44 -10.05 -15.63
N LYS A 109 3.14 -8.91 -15.62
CA LYS A 109 4.59 -8.87 -15.91
C LYS A 109 5.45 -9.40 -14.77
N TRP A 110 4.94 -9.49 -13.55
CA TRP A 110 5.70 -9.91 -12.36
C TRP A 110 5.57 -11.40 -12.04
N ILE A 111 4.45 -12.00 -12.44
CA ILE A 111 4.07 -13.38 -12.12
C ILE A 111 3.92 -14.23 -13.39
N ALA A 112 4.00 -15.55 -13.26
CA ALA A 112 3.71 -16.48 -14.34
C ALA A 112 2.20 -16.67 -14.52
N GLY A 113 1.45 -16.59 -13.43
CA GLY A 113 0.00 -16.73 -13.38
C GLY A 113 -0.49 -16.90 -11.94
N THR A 114 -1.76 -17.24 -11.79
CA THR A 114 -2.40 -17.54 -10.51
C THR A 114 -3.09 -18.90 -10.56
N VAL A 115 -3.16 -19.58 -9.41
CA VAL A 115 -3.93 -20.80 -9.21
C VAL A 115 -4.79 -20.66 -7.95
N THR A 116 -5.97 -21.27 -7.94
CA THR A 116 -6.88 -21.24 -6.79
C THR A 116 -6.87 -22.58 -6.09
N ASN A 117 -6.37 -22.63 -4.85
CA ASN A 117 -6.28 -23.85 -4.04
C ASN A 117 -6.58 -23.53 -2.56
N ALA A 118 -6.94 -24.54 -1.76
CA ALA A 118 -7.10 -24.33 -0.32
C ALA A 118 -5.72 -24.19 0.34
N LEU A 119 -5.46 -23.01 0.94
CA LEU A 119 -4.25 -22.76 1.70
C LEU A 119 -4.38 -23.25 3.15
N PRO A 120 -3.29 -23.75 3.76
CA PRO A 120 -3.28 -24.10 5.19
C PRO A 120 -3.60 -22.91 6.10
N VAL A 121 -3.11 -21.72 5.72
CA VAL A 121 -3.33 -20.44 6.40
C VAL A 121 -3.05 -19.27 5.45
N GLY A 122 -3.69 -18.12 5.68
CA GLY A 122 -3.60 -16.94 4.83
C GLY A 122 -4.44 -17.05 3.57
N ASP A 123 -4.48 -15.96 2.81
CA ASP A 123 -5.30 -15.82 1.60
C ASP A 123 -4.45 -15.89 0.32
N TYR A 124 -3.15 -15.59 0.41
CA TYR A 124 -2.22 -15.64 -0.73
C TYR A 124 -0.89 -16.26 -0.37
N SER A 125 -0.32 -17.04 -1.30
CA SER A 125 1.01 -17.63 -1.19
C SER A 125 1.68 -17.77 -2.58
N VAL A 126 2.80 -18.48 -2.64
CA VAL A 126 3.51 -18.88 -3.86
C VAL A 126 3.43 -20.39 -3.97
N GLU A 127 3.23 -20.89 -5.20
CA GLU A 127 3.21 -22.33 -5.49
C GLU A 127 4.51 -23.01 -5.04
N GLU A 128 4.41 -24.17 -4.40
CA GLU A 128 5.51 -24.90 -3.75
C GLU A 128 6.14 -24.17 -2.54
N MET A 129 5.50 -23.14 -2.01
CA MET A 129 5.96 -22.35 -0.84
C MET A 129 4.82 -22.03 0.14
N GLU A 130 3.72 -22.79 0.11
CA GLU A 130 2.50 -22.58 0.91
C GLU A 130 2.75 -22.70 2.42
N HIS A 131 3.83 -23.38 2.80
CA HIS A 131 4.29 -23.56 4.19
C HIS A 131 5.43 -22.61 4.58
N GLU A 132 5.83 -21.72 3.68
CA GLU A 132 6.94 -20.80 3.86
C GLU A 132 6.50 -19.33 3.93
N ILE A 133 5.54 -18.97 3.08
CA ILE A 133 5.01 -17.62 3.00
C ILE A 133 3.49 -17.62 2.90
N ALA A 134 2.82 -16.77 3.69
CA ALA A 134 1.42 -16.46 3.43
C ALA A 134 1.07 -15.02 3.82
N ILE A 135 0.17 -14.42 3.05
CA ILE A 135 -0.37 -13.08 3.30
C ILE A 135 -1.86 -13.23 3.62
N GLU A 136 -2.27 -12.72 4.78
CA GLU A 136 -3.68 -12.61 5.16
C GLU A 136 -4.18 -11.22 4.74
N ARG A 137 -5.25 -11.16 3.97
CA ARG A 137 -5.90 -9.90 3.58
C ARG A 137 -7.03 -9.56 4.53
N LYS A 138 -7.22 -8.26 4.73
CA LYS A 138 -8.38 -7.69 5.42
C LYS A 138 -8.87 -6.47 4.65
N SER A 139 -10.14 -6.49 4.26
CA SER A 139 -10.83 -5.25 3.91
C SER A 139 -10.92 -4.33 5.13
N PHE A 140 -11.26 -3.05 4.94
CA PHE A 140 -11.55 -2.13 6.05
C PHE A 140 -12.57 -2.71 7.05
N SER A 141 -13.67 -3.28 6.53
CA SER A 141 -14.74 -3.87 7.35
C SER A 141 -14.28 -5.12 8.09
N ASP A 142 -13.56 -6.02 7.41
CA ASP A 142 -13.00 -7.21 8.05
C ASP A 142 -11.97 -6.84 9.11
N ALA A 143 -11.22 -5.75 8.91
CA ALA A 143 -10.25 -5.30 9.89
C ALA A 143 -10.94 -4.94 11.22
N ILE A 144 -12.03 -4.19 11.15
CA ILE A 144 -12.81 -3.80 12.33
C ILE A 144 -13.50 -5.03 12.96
N THR A 145 -14.19 -5.83 12.15
CA THR A 145 -15.02 -6.93 12.67
C THR A 145 -14.20 -8.10 13.19
N SER A 146 -13.05 -8.40 12.57
CA SER A 146 -12.21 -9.55 12.95
C SER A 146 -11.61 -9.44 14.34
N VAL A 147 -11.42 -8.22 14.87
CA VAL A 147 -10.92 -8.00 16.23
C VAL A 147 -12.03 -7.90 17.28
N MET A 148 -13.29 -8.04 16.88
CA MET A 148 -14.46 -7.96 17.75
C MET A 148 -15.15 -9.31 17.95
N PRO A 149 -15.82 -9.54 19.09
CA PRO A 149 -16.70 -10.70 19.23
C PRO A 149 -17.85 -10.67 18.20
N PRO A 150 -18.28 -11.82 17.67
CA PRO A 150 -17.81 -13.17 17.97
C PRO A 150 -16.64 -13.64 17.09
N VAL A 151 -16.14 -12.83 16.15
CA VAL A 151 -15.14 -13.24 15.14
C VAL A 151 -13.73 -13.34 15.73
N ARG A 152 -13.40 -12.49 16.72
CA ARG A 152 -12.09 -12.39 17.37
C ARG A 152 -11.43 -13.72 17.72
N PRO A 153 -12.09 -14.68 18.39
CA PRO A 153 -11.45 -15.95 18.74
C PRO A 153 -11.00 -16.75 17.51
N ARG A 154 -11.77 -16.71 16.41
CA ARG A 154 -11.38 -17.38 15.15
C ARG A 154 -10.18 -16.67 14.52
N PHE A 155 -10.19 -15.34 14.51
CA PHE A 155 -9.10 -14.56 13.95
C PHE A 155 -7.79 -14.76 14.71
N LEU A 156 -7.80 -14.74 16.05
CA LEU A 156 -6.59 -15.01 16.85
C LEU A 156 -6.02 -16.42 16.62
N LYS A 157 -6.88 -17.43 16.40
CA LYS A 157 -6.43 -18.78 15.99
C LYS A 157 -5.79 -18.79 14.61
N ALA A 158 -6.29 -17.96 13.67
CA ALA A 158 -5.66 -17.79 12.37
C ALA A 158 -4.29 -17.12 12.50
N CYS A 159 -4.16 -16.07 13.32
CA CYS A 159 -2.88 -15.43 13.62
C CYS A 159 -1.87 -16.44 14.22
N GLU A 160 -2.29 -17.28 15.16
CA GLU A 160 -1.42 -18.31 15.74
C GLU A 160 -0.93 -19.35 14.72
N LYS A 161 -1.77 -19.71 13.73
CA LYS A 161 -1.33 -20.56 12.61
C LYS A 161 -0.36 -19.82 11.70
N LEU A 162 -0.69 -18.57 11.35
CA LEU A 162 0.09 -17.74 10.45
C LEU A 162 1.48 -17.45 11.03
N SER A 163 1.59 -17.30 12.35
CA SER A 163 2.86 -17.03 13.05
C SER A 163 3.89 -18.15 12.91
N ARG A 164 3.47 -19.35 12.50
CA ARG A 164 4.36 -20.51 12.29
C ARG A 164 5.14 -20.42 10.99
N LEU A 165 4.71 -19.56 10.06
CA LEU A 165 5.41 -19.38 8.79
C LEU A 165 6.66 -18.51 8.97
N PRO A 166 7.76 -18.82 8.26
CA PRO A 166 8.94 -17.96 8.20
C PRO A 166 8.58 -16.53 7.77
N ARG A 167 7.85 -16.40 6.66
CA ARG A 167 7.38 -15.11 6.16
C ARG A 167 5.87 -15.02 6.23
N LYS A 168 5.37 -13.94 6.82
CA LYS A 168 3.95 -13.65 6.90
C LYS A 168 3.70 -12.16 6.96
N ALA A 169 2.46 -11.76 6.68
CA ALA A 169 1.94 -10.45 7.02
C ALA A 169 0.40 -10.49 7.03
N ILE A 170 -0.19 -9.50 7.69
CA ILE A 170 -1.58 -9.10 7.47
C ILE A 170 -1.55 -7.79 6.67
N VAL A 171 -2.21 -7.76 5.53
CA VAL A 171 -2.38 -6.56 4.72
C VAL A 171 -3.81 -6.06 4.84
N ILE A 172 -3.97 -4.80 5.23
CA ILE A 172 -5.27 -4.15 5.42
C ILE A 172 -5.46 -3.12 4.31
N GLU A 173 -6.60 -3.19 3.63
CA GLU A 173 -7.01 -2.30 2.53
C GLU A 173 -7.57 -0.98 3.05
N ALA A 174 -6.80 -0.33 3.90
CA ALA A 174 -7.13 0.94 4.50
C ALA A 174 -5.85 1.58 5.02
N SER A 175 -5.82 2.92 5.06
CA SER A 175 -4.76 3.63 5.75
C SER A 175 -4.93 3.52 7.27
N LEU A 176 -3.87 3.84 8.02
CA LEU A 176 -3.99 4.01 9.47
C LEU A 176 -4.99 5.13 9.82
N THR A 177 -5.01 6.21 9.02
CA THR A 177 -5.96 7.32 9.18
C THR A 177 -7.40 6.84 9.01
N ASP A 178 -7.68 6.01 8.00
CA ASP A 178 -9.00 5.44 7.77
C ASP A 178 -9.44 4.59 8.96
N LEU A 179 -8.58 3.73 9.50
CA LEU A 179 -8.95 2.97 10.70
C LEU A 179 -9.10 3.83 11.94
N LYS A 180 -8.49 5.01 12.00
CA LYS A 180 -8.57 5.93 13.14
C LYS A 180 -9.75 6.90 13.06
N SER A 181 -10.22 7.19 11.85
CA SER A 181 -11.17 8.28 11.57
C SER A 181 -12.34 7.86 10.66
N GLY A 182 -12.29 6.66 10.10
CA GLY A 182 -13.24 6.18 9.10
C GLY A 182 -14.64 5.93 9.66
N PRO A 183 -15.61 5.64 8.79
CA PRO A 183 -17.01 5.58 9.18
C PRO A 183 -17.35 4.24 9.84
N TYR A 184 -17.03 4.09 11.13
CA TYR A 184 -17.40 2.92 11.95
C TYR A 184 -18.92 2.66 11.98
N THR A 185 -19.71 3.69 11.68
CA THR A 185 -21.17 3.62 11.51
C THR A 185 -21.59 2.81 10.29
N VAL A 186 -20.81 2.82 9.20
CA VAL A 186 -21.11 2.07 7.96
C VAL A 186 -20.99 0.57 8.19
N VAL A 187 -20.07 0.15 9.05
CA VAL A 187 -19.88 -1.26 9.44
C VAL A 187 -20.72 -1.66 10.66
N GLN A 188 -21.61 -0.78 11.13
CA GLN A 188 -22.49 -0.97 12.30
C GLN A 188 -21.73 -1.49 13.54
N SER A 189 -20.47 -1.07 13.70
CA SER A 189 -19.61 -1.52 14.79
C SER A 189 -19.54 -0.48 15.89
N HIS A 190 -19.72 -0.93 17.13
CA HIS A 190 -19.45 -0.12 18.33
C HIS A 190 -17.98 -0.16 18.76
N ALA A 191 -17.08 -0.73 17.94
CA ALA A 191 -15.67 -0.77 18.23
C ALA A 191 -15.09 0.65 18.24
N HIS A 192 -14.38 1.00 19.31
CA HIS A 192 -13.63 2.25 19.35
C HIS A 192 -12.42 2.17 18.41
N PRO A 193 -12.14 3.17 17.55
CA PRO A 193 -11.01 3.13 16.60
C PRO A 193 -9.65 2.79 17.23
N ASN A 194 -9.35 3.37 18.40
CA ASN A 194 -8.14 3.03 19.16
C ASN A 194 -8.05 1.55 19.56
N ALA A 195 -9.18 0.91 19.86
CA ALA A 195 -9.19 -0.50 20.25
C ALA A 195 -8.94 -1.42 19.03
N VAL A 196 -9.40 -1.03 17.85
CA VAL A 196 -9.13 -1.77 16.60
C VAL A 196 -7.66 -1.70 16.26
N VAL A 197 -7.10 -0.49 16.13
CA VAL A 197 -5.68 -0.30 15.83
C VAL A 197 -4.81 -0.94 16.90
N GLY A 198 -5.13 -0.71 18.18
CA GLY A 198 -4.40 -1.31 19.30
C GLY A 198 -4.42 -2.84 19.29
N SER A 199 -5.51 -3.46 18.83
CA SER A 199 -5.58 -4.93 18.68
C SER A 199 -4.62 -5.43 17.61
N TYR A 200 -4.55 -4.76 16.46
CA TYR A 200 -3.63 -5.13 15.37
C TYR A 200 -2.16 -4.99 15.77
N LEU A 201 -1.80 -3.88 16.42
CA LEU A 201 -0.45 -3.69 16.91
C LEU A 201 -0.10 -4.72 17.99
N ALA A 202 -1.01 -5.05 18.89
CA ALA A 202 -0.80 -6.12 19.86
C ALA A 202 -0.63 -7.50 19.20
N ILE A 203 -1.38 -7.80 18.12
CA ILE A 203 -1.22 -9.03 17.32
C ILE A 203 0.16 -9.06 16.68
N GLN A 204 0.60 -7.95 16.09
CA GLN A 204 1.93 -7.82 15.48
C GLN A 204 3.02 -8.13 16.49
N GLU A 205 3.03 -7.47 17.64
CA GLU A 205 4.08 -7.65 18.65
C GLU A 205 4.04 -9.05 19.27
N ARG A 206 2.84 -9.60 19.51
CA ARG A 206 2.69 -10.93 20.11
C ARG A 206 3.21 -12.05 19.22
N TRP A 207 2.94 -11.99 17.92
CA TRP A 207 3.18 -13.10 16.98
C TRP A 207 4.23 -12.80 15.91
N ASN A 208 4.86 -11.63 15.97
CA ASN A 208 5.77 -11.13 14.94
C ASN A 208 5.15 -11.23 13.52
N ILE A 209 3.91 -10.74 13.41
CA ILE A 209 3.15 -10.68 12.15
C ILE A 209 3.07 -9.21 11.74
N PRO A 210 3.87 -8.77 10.76
CA PRO A 210 3.76 -7.41 10.23
C PRO A 210 2.33 -7.08 9.83
N VAL A 211 1.81 -5.95 10.32
CA VAL A 211 0.51 -5.40 9.92
C VAL A 211 0.76 -4.21 9.01
N ILE A 212 0.23 -4.29 7.79
CA ILE A 212 0.44 -3.31 6.74
C ILE A 212 -0.88 -2.60 6.48
N PHE A 213 -0.89 -1.28 6.63
CA PHE A 213 -2.00 -0.42 6.25
C PHE A 213 -1.71 0.08 4.84
N ALA A 214 -2.36 -0.50 3.85
CA ALA A 214 -1.99 -0.36 2.45
C ALA A 214 -2.89 0.62 1.67
N ASP A 215 -3.66 1.46 2.36
CA ASP A 215 -4.53 2.51 1.82
C ASP A 215 -5.73 2.01 0.98
N SER A 216 -5.51 1.25 -0.09
CA SER A 216 -6.56 0.77 -1.00
C SER A 216 -6.42 -0.71 -1.36
N HIS A 217 -7.46 -1.26 -2.02
CA HIS A 217 -7.43 -2.62 -2.55
C HIS A 217 -6.28 -2.82 -3.55
N GLU A 218 -6.09 -1.86 -4.45
CA GLU A 218 -5.04 -1.89 -5.46
C GLU A 218 -3.65 -1.79 -4.81
N LEU A 219 -3.45 -0.85 -3.89
CA LEU A 219 -2.15 -0.73 -3.23
C LEU A 219 -1.82 -1.96 -2.36
N ALA A 220 -2.83 -2.57 -1.73
CA ALA A 220 -2.68 -3.82 -1.00
C ALA A 220 -2.35 -5.02 -1.90
N GLU A 221 -2.97 -5.13 -3.08
CA GLU A 221 -2.64 -6.13 -4.09
C GLU A 221 -1.19 -5.97 -4.58
N GLU A 222 -0.77 -4.74 -4.84
CA GLU A 222 0.58 -4.43 -5.32
C GLU A 222 1.64 -4.77 -4.27
N TRP A 223 1.39 -4.38 -3.02
CA TRP A 223 2.25 -4.74 -1.90
C TRP A 223 2.35 -6.26 -1.73
N THR A 224 1.22 -6.96 -1.81
CA THR A 224 1.15 -8.42 -1.71
C THR A 224 1.99 -9.08 -2.81
N ALA A 225 1.81 -8.66 -4.06
CA ALA A 225 2.59 -9.18 -5.18
C ALA A 225 4.09 -8.88 -5.02
N HIS A 226 4.46 -7.69 -4.54
CA HIS A 226 5.85 -7.34 -4.25
C HIS A 226 6.49 -8.29 -3.25
N VAL A 227 5.81 -8.59 -2.15
CA VAL A 227 6.37 -9.45 -1.10
C VAL A 227 6.46 -10.90 -1.55
N LEU A 228 5.42 -11.43 -2.19
CA LEU A 228 5.41 -12.79 -2.71
C LEU A 228 6.48 -12.99 -3.79
N THR A 229 6.58 -12.07 -4.75
CA THR A 229 7.57 -12.17 -5.84
C THR A 229 9.00 -12.02 -5.36
N LYS A 230 9.28 -11.13 -4.39
CA LYS A 230 10.60 -10.99 -3.78
C LYS A 230 10.98 -12.22 -2.95
N TYR A 231 10.04 -12.81 -2.21
CA TYR A 231 10.31 -14.04 -1.46
C TYR A 231 10.67 -15.20 -2.38
N HIS A 232 9.87 -15.44 -3.42
CA HIS A 232 10.16 -16.42 -4.46
C HIS A 232 11.54 -16.19 -5.07
N LEU A 233 11.85 -14.93 -5.41
CA LEU A 233 13.14 -14.57 -6.00
C LEU A 233 14.30 -14.96 -5.08
N LEU A 234 14.24 -14.60 -3.80
CA LEU A 234 15.29 -14.90 -2.84
C LEU A 234 15.43 -16.41 -2.59
N ARG A 235 14.32 -17.16 -2.52
CA ARG A 235 14.35 -18.63 -2.44
C ARG A 235 15.02 -19.22 -3.67
N TRP A 236 14.65 -18.76 -4.87
CA TRP A 236 15.27 -19.25 -6.10
C TRP A 236 16.79 -19.00 -6.11
N LEU A 237 17.25 -17.82 -5.66
CA LEU A 237 18.68 -17.53 -5.56
C LEU A 237 19.39 -18.46 -4.57
N GLU A 238 18.77 -18.74 -3.43
CA GLU A 238 19.29 -19.69 -2.44
C GLU A 238 19.49 -21.07 -3.04
N ASP A 239 18.47 -21.62 -3.69
CA ASP A 239 18.50 -22.94 -4.33
C ASP A 239 19.54 -23.04 -5.45
N ASN A 240 19.92 -21.92 -6.05
CA ASN A 240 20.91 -21.83 -7.13
C ASN A 240 22.27 -21.33 -6.64
N GLY A 241 22.55 -21.38 -5.33
CA GLY A 241 23.86 -21.08 -4.74
C GLY A 241 24.27 -19.60 -4.80
N CYS A 242 23.31 -18.70 -5.08
CA CYS A 242 23.53 -17.26 -5.19
C CYS A 242 23.26 -16.49 -3.87
N GLY A 243 22.94 -17.23 -2.79
CA GLY A 243 22.59 -16.68 -1.49
C GLY A 243 21.16 -16.14 -1.39
N ARG A 244 20.69 -15.95 -0.16
CA ARG A 244 19.32 -15.50 0.16
C ARG A 244 19.26 -14.06 0.68
N TRP A 245 19.86 -13.13 -0.03
CA TRP A 245 19.88 -11.71 0.34
C TRP A 245 19.92 -10.82 -0.90
N PHE A 246 19.48 -9.58 -0.76
CA PHE A 246 19.74 -8.55 -1.76
C PHE A 246 21.16 -7.99 -1.57
N VAL A 247 21.84 -7.65 -2.67
CA VAL A 247 23.10 -6.89 -2.65
C VAL A 247 22.82 -5.43 -3.00
N ASP A 248 23.78 -4.53 -2.79
CA ASP A 248 23.61 -3.08 -3.04
C ASP A 248 23.11 -2.75 -4.46
N GLY A 249 23.46 -3.56 -5.47
CA GLY A 249 22.95 -3.38 -6.84
C GLY A 249 21.51 -3.83 -7.07
N ASP A 250 20.89 -4.51 -6.10
CA ASP A 250 19.49 -4.97 -6.15
C ASP A 250 18.50 -3.98 -5.51
N ILE A 251 19.01 -3.07 -4.65
CA ILE A 251 18.25 -2.10 -3.84
C ILE A 251 18.39 -0.68 -4.39
#